data_AF-A0A960Z4T5-F1
#
_entry.id   AF-A0A960Z4T5-F1
#
_cell.length_a   1.000
_cell.length_b   1.000
_cell.length_c   1.000
_cell.angle_alpha   90.00
_cell.angle_beta   90.00
_cell.angle_gamma   90.00
#
_symmetry.space_group_name_H-M   'P 1'
#
loop_
_entity.id
_entity.type
_entity.pdbx_description
1 polymer ?
#
loop_
_entity_poly.entity_id
_entity_poly.type
_entity_poly.pdbx_seq_one_letter_code
_entity_poly.pdbx_strand_id
1 'polypeptide(L)' 'EWAVVTRVRTGFLEDSIRGDWLEVRLVRSENRGWLVHGARLAQQCWRAEDRDLFVADPCP' A
#
# COMPACT_ATOMS: atom_id res chain seq x y z
N GLU A 1 -13.61 8.76 -15.64
CA GLU A 1 -13.75 7.44 -14.95
C GLU A 1 -12.75 7.37 -13.80
N TRP A 2 -13.06 6.58 -12.78
CA TRP A 2 -12.18 6.37 -11.62
C TRP A 2 -11.86 4.89 -11.48
N ALA A 3 -10.63 4.57 -11.10
CA ALA A 3 -10.19 3.22 -10.78
C ALA A 3 -9.34 3.22 -9.51
N VAL A 4 -9.41 2.13 -8.76
CA VAL A 4 -8.57 1.89 -7.59
C VAL A 4 -7.80 0.61 -7.84
N VAL A 5 -6.47 0.69 -7.75
CA VAL A 5 -5.58 -0.47 -7.86
C VAL A 5 -5.02 -0.75 -6.48
N THR A 6 -5.24 -1.96 -6.00
CA THR A 6 -4.78 -2.41 -4.69
C THR A 6 -3.80 -3.54 -4.84
N ARG A 7 -2.63 -3.41 -4.21
CA ARG A 7 -1.60 -4.43 -4.14
C ARG A 7 -1.30 -4.75 -2.68
N VAL A 8 -1.38 -6.03 -2.35
CA VAL A 8 -0.96 -6.57 -1.06
C VAL A 8 0.25 -7.47 -1.31
N ARG A 9 1.33 -7.28 -0.55
CA ARG A 9 2.46 -8.20 -0.52
C ARG A 9 2.73 -8.65 0.91
N THR A 10 3.13 -9.90 1.04
CA THR A 10 3.51 -10.53 2.31
C THR A 10 4.77 -11.36 2.12
N GLY A 11 5.49 -11.64 3.20
CA GLY A 11 6.66 -12.51 3.19
C GLY A 11 7.97 -11.79 2.91
N PHE A 12 8.07 -10.50 3.27
CA PHE A 12 9.36 -9.83 3.26
C PHE A 12 10.30 -10.43 4.31
N LEU A 13 11.57 -10.55 3.94
CA LEU A 13 12.68 -10.93 4.82
C LEU A 13 13.43 -9.67 5.29
N GLU A 14 12.67 -8.66 5.72
CA GLU A 14 13.19 -7.41 6.30
C GLU A 14 12.97 -7.44 7.81
N ASP A 15 13.94 -6.97 8.60
CA ASP A 15 13.94 -7.13 10.06
C ASP A 15 12.79 -6.39 10.78
N SER A 16 12.17 -5.40 10.13
CA SER A 16 11.06 -4.61 10.67
C SER A 16 9.74 -4.77 9.89
N ILE A 17 9.77 -5.22 8.62
CA ILE A 17 8.60 -5.28 7.73
C ILE A 17 8.34 -6.72 7.27
N ARG A 18 7.10 -7.19 7.44
CA ARG A 18 6.57 -8.50 7.00
C ARG A 18 5.82 -8.43 5.67
N GLY A 19 5.19 -7.29 5.40
CA GLY A 19 4.37 -7.07 4.22
C GLY A 19 4.03 -5.60 3.98
N ASP A 20 3.50 -5.29 2.81
CA ASP A 20 2.97 -3.97 2.49
C ASP A 20 1.60 -4.02 1.79
N TRP A 21 0.86 -2.94 1.97
CA TRP A 21 -0.41 -2.68 1.32
C TRP A 21 -0.33 -1.32 0.63
N LEU A 22 -0.47 -1.32 -0.70
CA LEU A 22 -0.46 -0.13 -1.53
C LEU A 22 -1.80 0.02 -2.23
N GLU A 23 -2.46 1.16 -2.02
CA GLU A 23 -3.65 1.57 -2.75
C GLU A 23 -3.29 2.77 -3.64
N VAL A 24 -3.60 2.69 -4.93
CA VAL A 24 -3.41 3.78 -5.90
C VAL A 24 -4.74 4.15 -6.51
N ARG A 25 -5.08 5.43 -6.46
CA ARG A 25 -6.31 6.00 -7.05
C ARG A 25 -5.98 6.64 -8.37
N LEU A 26 -6.72 6.25 -9.40
CA LEU A 26 -6.49 6.65 -10.78
C LEU A 26 -7.71 7.41 -11.32
N VAL A 27 -7.43 8.46 -12.09
CA VAL A 27 -8.40 9.18 -12.92
C VAL A 27 -8.09 8.94 -14.38
N ARG A 28 -9.13 8.67 -15.18
CA ARG A 28 -9.00 8.63 -16.63
C ARG A 28 -8.80 10.04 -17.18
N SER A 29 -7.73 10.25 -17.93
CA SER A 29 -7.47 11.51 -18.64
C SER A 29 -8.15 11.55 -20.02
N GLU A 30 -8.28 12.74 -20.58
CA GLU A 30 -8.93 12.99 -21.87
C GLU A 30 -8.26 12.25 -23.04
N ASN A 31 -6.94 12.05 -22.98
CA ASN A 31 -6.16 11.26 -23.94
C ASN A 31 -6.29 9.73 -23.72
N ARG A 32 -7.27 9.28 -22.94
CA ARG A 32 -7.51 7.88 -22.56
C ARG A 32 -6.39 7.24 -21.73
N GLY A 33 -5.45 8.00 -21.19
CA GLY A 33 -4.51 7.54 -20.17
C GLY A 33 -5.14 7.40 -18.78
N TRP A 34 -4.36 6.89 -17.83
CA TRP A 34 -4.68 6.90 -16.40
C TRP A 34 -3.65 7.76 -15.68
N LEU A 35 -4.13 8.70 -14.87
CA LEU A 35 -3.30 9.58 -14.04
C LEU A 35 -3.44 9.19 -12.58
N VAL A 36 -2.32 9.16 -11.86
CA VAL A 36 -2.32 8.95 -10.40
C VAL A 36 -2.86 10.19 -9.73
N HIS A 37 -3.96 10.03 -9.01
CA HIS A 37 -4.62 11.08 -8.25
C HIS A 37 -4.26 11.01 -6.75
N GLY A 38 -3.89 9.83 -6.26
CA GLY A 38 -3.43 9.65 -4.89
C GLY A 38 -2.93 8.23 -4.65
N ALA A 39 -2.13 8.08 -3.59
CA ALA A 39 -1.64 6.79 -3.14
C ALA A 39 -1.68 6.71 -1.61
N ARG A 40 -1.89 5.51 -1.07
CA ARG A 40 -1.78 5.19 0.35
C ARG A 40 -0.91 3.95 0.51
N LEU A 41 -0.01 4.00 1.47
CA LEU A 41 0.86 2.89 1.85
C LEU A 41 0.58 2.54 3.31
N ALA A 42 0.52 1.26 3.61
CA ALA A 42 0.59 0.74 4.96
C ALA A 42 1.53 -0.47 5.00
N GLN A 43 2.12 -0.72 6.16
CA GLN A 43 3.10 -1.77 6.39
C GLN A 43 2.59 -2.75 7.45
N GLN A 44 2.88 -4.02 7.25
CA GLN A 44 2.70 -5.04 8.28
C GLN A 44 4.05 -5.24 8.97
N CYS A 45 4.15 -4.92 10.25
CA CYS A 45 5.42 -4.89 10.97
C CYS A 45 5.67 -6.15 11.78
N TRP A 46 6.92 -6.61 11.87
CA TRP A 46 7.26 -7.80 12.69
C TRP A 46 7.20 -7.53 14.19
N ARG A 47 7.54 -6.30 14.59
CA ARG A 47 7.75 -5.91 16.01
C ARG A 47 6.59 -5.10 16.59
N ALA A 48 5.52 -4.88 15.82
CA ALA A 48 4.31 -4.23 16.32
C ALA A 48 3.52 -5.19 17.24
N GLU A 49 2.73 -4.61 18.15
CA GLU A 49 1.81 -5.37 19.02
C GLU A 49 0.82 -6.18 18.17
N ASP A 50 0.28 -5.58 17.11
CA ASP A 50 -0.65 -6.23 16.17
C ASP A 50 0.04 -6.62 14.85
N ARG A 51 0.82 -7.70 14.87
CA ARG A 51 1.64 -8.20 13.73
C ARG A 51 0.85 -8.59 12.47
N ASP A 52 -0.46 -8.73 12.57
CA ASP A 52 -1.34 -9.10 11.46
C ASP A 52 -2.04 -7.88 10.83
N LEU A 53 -1.90 -6.69 11.40
CA LEU A 53 -2.48 -5.46 10.86
C LEU A 53 -1.50 -4.72 9.96
N PHE A 54 -2.05 -4.06 8.94
CA PHE A 54 -1.34 -3.05 8.16
C PHE A 54 -1.54 -1.69 8.82
N VAL A 55 -0.43 -1.01 9.13
CA VAL A 55 -0.42 0.32 9.76
C VAL A 55 0.23 1.34 8.84
N ALA A 56 -0.26 2.58 8.86
CA ALA A 56 0.31 3.65 8.05
C ALA A 56 1.64 4.18 8.62
N ASP A 57 1.84 4.01 9.93
CA ASP A 57 3.04 4.44 10.62
C ASP A 57 4.24 3.54 10.25
N PRO A 58 5.46 4.10 10.23
CA PRO A 58 6.67 3.32 9.97
C PRO A 58 6.83 2.20 10.99
N CYS A 59 7.31 1.04 10.53
CA CYS A 59 7.68 -0.03 11.45
C CYS A 59 8.83 0.38 12.39
N PRO A 60 8.77 0.01 13.67
CA PRO A 60 9.81 0.29 14.65
C PRO A 60 11.10 -0.53 14.44
#